data_AF-A0A2D8HVH7-F1
#
_entry.id   AF-A0A2D8HVH7-F1
#
_cell.length_a   1.000
_cell.length_b   1.000
_cell.length_c   1.000
_cell.angle_alpha   90.00
_cell.angle_beta   90.00
_cell.angle_gamma   90.00
#
_symmetry.space_group_name_H-M   'P 1'
#
loop_
_entity.id
_entity.type
_entity.pdbx_description
1 polymer ?
#
loop_
_entity_poly.entity_id
_entity_poly.type
_entity_poly.pdbx_seq_one_letter_code
_entity_poly.pdbx_strand_id
1 'polypeptide(L)'
;MTIPYNPYEFILGSTPNIPRGRFVYTSGTFKQLVQLSIDDAPGAPFDVIIGGTRSFQNNDNTLKLDDIDLGSRNSGFVSVKMKEGFQGLFFLTTENNDFFDDNALTGIRGDWTSENEIATDDLAGNWPTVWYQADTDGGLSRTMFGLDEGDYVSIDVDSESSRVAQMRVRIGGVDYYNNREINDETYLSMLWVRQWLPDYENTGFTPIDPEPDPDPTPTPTVECPVGFEDNGFGICVPI
;
A
#
# COMPACT_ATOMS: atom_id res chain seq x y z
N MET A 1 27.92 -16.60 24.44
CA MET A 1 26.80 -17.54 24.21
C MET A 1 26.09 -17.03 22.96
N THR A 2 26.44 -17.61 21.82
CA THR A 2 25.97 -17.19 20.50
C THR A 2 24.66 -17.90 20.23
N ILE A 3 23.56 -17.16 20.07
CA ILE A 3 22.29 -17.73 19.65
C ILE A 3 22.46 -18.11 18.17
N PRO A 4 22.24 -19.38 17.76
CA PRO A 4 22.33 -19.74 16.36
C PRO A 4 21.23 -19.03 15.58
N TYR A 5 21.66 -18.29 14.55
CA TYR A 5 20.79 -17.76 13.50
C TYR A 5 20.10 -18.95 12.83
N ASN A 6 18.80 -19.10 13.07
CA ASN A 6 17.96 -20.10 12.43
C ASN A 6 17.27 -19.39 11.24
N PRO A 7 17.70 -19.62 9.98
CA PRO A 7 16.96 -19.13 8.84
C PRO A 7 15.69 -19.97 8.75
N TYR A 8 14.63 -19.52 9.42
CA TYR A 8 13.31 -20.05 9.17
C TYR A 8 13.03 -19.85 7.67
N GLU A 9 12.98 -20.96 6.93
CA GLU A 9 12.14 -21.06 5.74
C GLU A 9 10.74 -20.66 6.17
N PHE A 10 10.41 -19.39 5.99
CA PHE A 10 9.05 -18.92 6.05
C PHE A 10 8.33 -19.54 4.86
N ILE A 11 7.59 -20.60 5.13
CA ILE A 11 6.54 -21.08 4.22
C ILE A 11 5.43 -20.04 4.30
N LEU A 12 5.61 -18.92 3.59
CA LEU A 12 4.53 -18.02 3.20
C LEU A 12 3.50 -18.87 2.47
N GLY A 13 2.21 -18.62 2.75
CA GLY A 13 1.09 -19.39 2.24
C GLY A 13 1.34 -19.79 0.80
N SER A 14 1.56 -21.08 0.58
CA SER A 14 1.87 -21.62 -0.74
C SER A 14 0.87 -21.04 -1.71
N THR A 15 1.34 -20.37 -2.77
CA THR A 15 0.51 -20.21 -3.95
C THR A 15 -0.06 -21.60 -4.22
N PRO A 16 -1.40 -21.77 -4.22
CA PRO A 16 -1.94 -23.07 -4.57
C PRO A 16 -1.38 -23.35 -5.96
N ASN A 17 -0.78 -24.52 -6.13
CA ASN A 17 -0.03 -24.95 -7.31
C ASN A 17 -1.00 -25.16 -8.50
N ILE A 18 -1.75 -24.11 -8.82
CA ILE A 18 -2.83 -24.00 -9.78
C ILE A 18 -2.23 -23.19 -10.91
N PRO A 19 -1.83 -23.82 -12.03
CA PRO A 19 -1.03 -23.21 -13.08
C PRO A 19 -1.70 -22.06 -13.86
N ARG A 20 -2.88 -21.56 -13.45
CA ARG A 20 -3.75 -20.70 -14.28
C ARG A 20 -4.37 -19.50 -13.55
N GLY A 21 -3.92 -19.20 -12.34
CA GLY A 21 -4.39 -18.04 -11.61
C GLY A 21 -3.53 -16.80 -11.82
N ARG A 22 -4.14 -15.62 -11.68
CA ARG A 22 -3.43 -14.32 -11.67
C ARG A 22 -4.03 -13.40 -10.63
N PHE A 23 -3.18 -12.58 -10.01
CA PHE A 23 -3.65 -11.43 -9.25
C PHE A 23 -4.10 -10.30 -10.18
N VAL A 24 -5.27 -9.72 -9.91
CA VAL A 24 -5.81 -8.57 -10.62
C VAL A 24 -6.03 -7.44 -9.63
N TYR A 25 -5.55 -6.24 -9.96
CA TYR A 25 -5.74 -5.06 -9.14
C TYR A 25 -7.23 -4.71 -9.02
N THR A 26 -7.68 -4.49 -7.79
CA THR A 26 -9.02 -4.00 -7.50
C THR A 26 -9.06 -2.51 -7.74
N SER A 27 -9.92 -2.05 -8.65
CA SER A 27 -10.11 -0.63 -8.90
C SER A 27 -10.90 0.04 -7.77
N GLY A 28 -10.50 1.26 -7.40
CA GLY A 28 -11.24 2.09 -6.47
C GLY A 28 -10.32 2.77 -5.46
N THR A 29 -10.84 3.80 -4.81
CA THR A 29 -10.14 4.47 -3.70
C THR A 29 -10.29 3.66 -2.41
N PHE A 30 -9.44 3.93 -1.42
CA PHE A 30 -9.51 3.23 -0.13
C PHE A 30 -10.91 3.35 0.50
N LYS A 31 -11.49 4.55 0.50
CA LYS A 31 -12.85 4.79 0.98
C LYS A 31 -13.91 3.96 0.26
N GLN A 32 -13.80 3.83 -1.06
CA GLN A 32 -14.75 3.03 -1.85
C GLN A 32 -14.66 1.55 -1.46
N LEU A 33 -13.45 1.01 -1.31
CA LEU A 33 -13.25 -0.40 -0.93
C LEU A 33 -13.68 -0.67 0.52
N VAL A 34 -13.47 0.29 1.43
CA VAL A 34 -14.03 0.24 2.79
C VAL A 34 -15.55 0.24 2.75
N GLN A 35 -16.17 1.12 1.97
CA GLN A 35 -17.63 1.19 1.86
C GLN A 35 -18.22 -0.10 1.29
N LEU A 36 -17.62 -0.65 0.22
CA LEU A 36 -18.01 -1.97 -0.32
C LEU A 36 -17.94 -3.06 0.76
N SER A 37 -16.92 -3.01 1.62
CA SER A 37 -16.73 -3.96 2.71
C SER A 37 -17.75 -3.78 3.85
N ILE A 38 -18.14 -2.55 4.16
CA ILE A 38 -19.22 -2.25 5.12
C ILE A 38 -20.57 -2.74 4.60
N ASP A 39 -20.82 -2.56 3.30
CA ASP A 39 -22.06 -2.99 2.64
C ASP A 39 -22.10 -4.51 2.36
N ASP A 40 -21.03 -5.24 2.71
CA ASP A 40 -20.80 -6.65 2.41
C ASP A 40 -21.07 -6.98 0.93
N ALA A 41 -20.66 -6.08 0.05
CA ALA A 41 -20.87 -6.21 -1.38
C ALA A 41 -19.99 -7.33 -1.97
N PRO A 42 -20.46 -8.03 -3.03
CA PRO A 42 -19.63 -8.98 -3.76
C PRO A 42 -18.33 -8.33 -4.25
N GLY A 43 -17.18 -8.97 -4.00
CA GLY A 43 -15.87 -8.43 -4.33
C GLY A 43 -15.29 -7.45 -3.31
N ALA A 44 -15.93 -7.29 -2.14
CA ALA A 44 -15.34 -6.56 -1.02
C ALA A 44 -14.01 -7.22 -0.58
N PRO A 45 -12.91 -6.45 -0.48
CA PRO A 45 -11.61 -7.01 -0.14
C PRO A 45 -11.36 -7.17 1.36
N PHE A 46 -12.20 -6.58 2.21
CA PHE A 46 -11.95 -6.50 3.65
C PHE A 46 -13.13 -7.03 4.48
N ASP A 47 -12.80 -7.56 5.66
CA ASP A 47 -13.65 -7.45 6.84
C ASP A 47 -13.22 -6.18 7.58
N VAL A 48 -14.10 -5.19 7.69
CA VAL A 48 -13.75 -3.88 8.25
C VAL A 48 -14.62 -3.50 9.44
N ILE A 49 -13.97 -2.99 10.48
CA ILE A 49 -14.63 -2.33 11.60
C ILE A 49 -14.02 -0.93 11.70
N ILE A 50 -14.83 0.11 11.56
CA ILE A 50 -14.35 1.50 11.57
C ILE A 50 -15.33 2.37 12.36
N GLY A 51 -14.80 3.27 13.18
CA GLY A 51 -15.62 4.14 14.02
C GLY A 51 -14.86 5.35 14.53
N GLY A 52 -15.50 6.11 15.41
CA GLY A 52 -14.87 7.29 16.00
C GLY A 52 -14.63 8.45 15.03
N THR A 53 -13.75 9.37 15.42
CA THR A 53 -13.40 10.56 14.64
C THR A 53 -12.39 10.21 13.56
N ARG A 54 -12.74 10.49 12.30
CA ARG A 54 -11.94 10.10 11.13
C ARG A 54 -12.28 10.91 9.91
N SER A 55 -11.33 11.04 8.99
CA SER A 55 -11.53 11.66 7.69
C SER A 55 -10.76 10.94 6.60
N PHE A 56 -11.31 10.91 5.38
CA PHE A 56 -10.57 10.45 4.21
C PHE A 56 -9.93 11.64 3.50
N GLN A 57 -8.67 11.45 3.08
CA GLN A 57 -7.82 12.47 2.46
C GLN A 57 -7.07 11.86 1.26
N ASN A 58 -6.32 12.71 0.54
CA ASN A 58 -5.51 12.32 -0.61
C ASN A 58 -6.34 11.51 -1.65
N ASN A 59 -7.34 12.16 -2.25
CA ASN A 59 -8.26 11.52 -3.19
C ASN A 59 -8.92 10.25 -2.62
N ASP A 60 -9.31 10.30 -1.34
CA ASP A 60 -9.96 9.21 -0.62
C ASP A 60 -9.11 7.92 -0.45
N ASN A 61 -7.78 7.99 -0.64
CA ASN A 61 -6.86 6.86 -0.46
C ASN A 61 -6.19 6.80 0.91
N THR A 62 -6.32 7.84 1.72
CA THR A 62 -5.72 7.91 3.07
C THR A 62 -6.80 8.13 4.11
N LEU A 63 -6.88 7.24 5.09
CA LEU A 63 -7.73 7.38 6.26
C LEU A 63 -6.92 8.04 7.38
N LYS A 64 -7.29 9.28 7.74
CA LYS A 64 -6.82 9.93 8.96
C LYS A 64 -7.70 9.50 10.12
N LEU A 65 -7.09 9.00 11.19
CA LEU A 65 -7.68 8.77 12.50
C LEU A 65 -7.24 9.94 13.39
N ASP A 66 -8.24 10.64 13.93
CA ASP A 66 -8.01 11.83 14.72
C ASP A 66 -8.28 11.56 16.20
N ASP A 67 -7.50 12.24 17.03
CA ASP A 67 -7.64 12.30 18.47
C ASP A 67 -8.09 13.72 18.85
N ILE A 68 -9.35 14.08 18.54
CA ILE A 68 -9.78 15.48 18.74
C ILE A 68 -9.89 15.81 20.24
N ASP A 69 -8.88 16.54 20.70
CA ASP A 69 -8.65 17.00 22.06
C ASP A 69 -9.21 18.41 22.32
N LEU A 70 -10.53 18.62 22.16
CA LEU A 70 -11.22 19.86 22.60
C LEU A 70 -12.67 19.61 23.03
N GLY A 71 -12.91 18.55 23.82
CA GLY A 71 -14.17 18.32 24.54
C GLY A 71 -15.06 17.19 24.02
N SER A 72 -14.69 16.52 22.93
CA SER A 72 -15.31 15.26 22.50
C SER A 72 -14.35 14.10 22.72
N ARG A 73 -14.68 13.18 23.63
CA ARG A 73 -13.91 11.94 23.91
C ARG A 73 -14.03 10.89 22.78
N ASN A 74 -14.06 11.35 21.54
CA ASN A 74 -14.27 10.48 20.38
C ASN A 74 -12.96 10.35 19.65
N SER A 75 -12.27 9.26 19.93
CA SER A 75 -11.04 8.90 19.27
C SER A 75 -11.32 7.97 18.08
N GLY A 76 -10.48 8.02 17.05
CA GLY A 76 -10.67 7.26 15.82
C GLY A 76 -10.14 5.83 15.93
N PHE A 77 -10.87 4.86 15.36
CA PHE A 77 -10.37 3.49 15.23
C PHE A 77 -10.73 2.86 13.90
N VAL A 78 -9.86 1.96 13.45
CA VAL A 78 -10.05 1.11 12.27
C VAL A 78 -9.45 -0.27 12.51
N SER A 79 -10.13 -1.31 12.06
CA SER A 79 -9.59 -2.65 11.89
C SER A 79 -9.91 -3.10 10.46
N VAL A 80 -8.88 -3.43 9.70
CA VAL A 80 -8.98 -3.96 8.34
C VAL A 80 -8.36 -5.34 8.33
N LYS A 81 -9.17 -6.36 8.06
CA LYS A 81 -8.71 -7.72 7.84
C LYS A 81 -8.93 -8.09 6.38
N MET A 82 -7.94 -8.68 5.72
CA MET A 82 -8.06 -9.08 4.33
C MET A 82 -8.95 -10.33 4.20
N LYS A 83 -9.91 -10.28 3.27
CA LYS A 83 -10.77 -11.42 2.92
C LYS A 83 -10.01 -12.45 2.08
N GLU A 84 -10.60 -13.64 1.98
CA GLU A 84 -10.07 -14.76 1.19
C GLU A 84 -9.77 -14.37 -0.26
N GLY A 85 -8.60 -14.77 -0.75
CA GLY A 85 -8.14 -14.46 -2.10
C GLY A 85 -7.75 -13.01 -2.35
N PHE A 86 -7.65 -12.15 -1.35
CA PHE A 86 -7.17 -10.77 -1.52
C PHE A 86 -5.80 -10.52 -0.87
N GLN A 87 -5.08 -9.56 -1.43
CA GLN A 87 -3.86 -9.00 -0.87
C GLN A 87 -3.90 -7.47 -0.95
N GLY A 88 -3.30 -6.81 0.02
CA GLY A 88 -3.21 -5.35 0.05
C GLY A 88 -1.85 -4.86 0.50
N LEU A 89 -1.45 -3.69 0.01
CA LEU A 89 -0.26 -2.97 0.46
C LEU A 89 -0.68 -1.62 1.03
N PHE A 90 -0.22 -1.35 2.25
CA PHE A 90 -0.61 -0.17 3.01
C PHE A 90 0.62 0.59 3.49
N PHE A 91 0.48 1.91 3.59
CA PHE A 91 1.37 2.79 4.33
C PHE A 91 0.65 3.24 5.60
N LEU A 92 1.39 3.32 6.69
CA LEU A 92 0.96 3.94 7.92
C LEU A 92 1.94 5.05 8.27
N THR A 93 1.42 6.23 8.56
CA THR A 93 2.20 7.38 9.02
C THR A 93 1.62 7.88 10.32
N THR A 94 2.47 8.31 11.24
CA THR A 94 2.08 8.96 12.50
C THR A 94 2.96 10.17 12.75
N GLU A 95 2.42 11.18 13.43
CA GLU A 95 3.17 12.36 13.89
C GLU A 95 4.13 12.08 15.05
N ASN A 96 4.04 10.92 15.70
CA ASN A 96 5.02 10.48 16.67
C ASN A 96 6.28 9.94 15.94
N ASN A 97 7.30 10.78 15.82
CA ASN A 97 8.50 10.55 15.02
C ASN A 97 9.33 9.32 15.44
N ASP A 98 9.23 8.89 16.70
CA ASP A 98 9.97 7.73 17.24
C ASP A 98 9.08 6.48 17.38
N PHE A 99 7.85 6.52 16.86
CA PHE A 99 6.87 5.44 17.08
C PHE A 99 7.31 4.10 16.50
N PHE A 100 7.93 4.09 15.31
CA PHE A 100 8.45 2.89 14.67
C PHE A 100 9.94 2.64 14.96
N ASP A 101 10.49 3.11 16.09
CA ASP A 101 11.93 2.97 16.43
C ASP A 101 12.50 1.58 16.07
N ASP A 102 13.76 1.59 15.65
CA ASP A 102 14.46 0.52 14.97
C ASP A 102 14.31 -0.84 15.66
N ASN A 103 14.21 -0.83 16.99
CA ASN A 103 14.07 -2.00 17.83
C ASN A 103 12.71 -2.69 17.71
N ALA A 104 11.63 -1.94 17.47
CA ALA A 104 10.26 -2.44 17.39
C ALA A 104 10.01 -3.27 16.11
N LEU A 105 10.86 -3.12 15.10
CA LEU A 105 10.80 -3.83 13.81
C LEU A 105 11.95 -4.84 13.61
N THR A 106 12.68 -5.17 14.69
CA THR A 106 13.82 -6.10 14.62
C THR A 106 13.38 -7.48 14.13
N GLY A 107 13.94 -7.92 12.99
CA GLY A 107 13.64 -9.23 12.37
C GLY A 107 12.67 -9.19 11.19
N ILE A 108 12.18 -8.01 10.82
CA ILE A 108 11.15 -7.83 9.76
C ILE A 108 11.62 -6.89 8.63
N ARG A 109 12.89 -6.43 8.68
CA ARG A 109 13.43 -5.44 7.74
C ARG A 109 13.71 -6.06 6.36
N GLY A 110 13.03 -5.54 5.33
CA GLY A 110 13.57 -5.50 3.98
C GLY A 110 14.37 -4.21 3.81
N ASP A 111 15.64 -4.31 3.44
CA ASP A 111 16.51 -3.13 3.26
C ASP A 111 16.10 -2.41 1.96
N TRP A 112 15.38 -1.29 2.09
CA TRP A 112 15.01 -0.44 0.96
C TRP A 112 16.11 0.61 0.78
N THR A 113 17.09 0.31 -0.05
CA THR A 113 18.06 1.32 -0.49
C THR A 113 17.37 2.30 -1.43
N SER A 114 17.59 3.62 -1.25
CA SER A 114 17.00 4.72 -2.05
C SER A 114 17.16 4.60 -3.57
N GLU A 115 17.97 3.66 -4.05
CA GLU A 115 18.19 3.34 -5.47
C GLU A 115 17.18 2.31 -6.04
N ASN A 116 16.42 1.61 -5.19
CA ASN A 116 15.31 0.76 -5.62
C ASN A 116 14.03 1.61 -5.68
N GLU A 117 13.94 2.38 -6.75
CA GLU A 117 12.67 2.89 -7.25
C GLU A 117 11.73 1.70 -7.43
N ILE A 118 10.48 1.84 -6.99
CA ILE A 118 9.49 0.76 -6.89
C ILE A 118 9.28 0.16 -8.29
N ALA A 119 9.97 -0.94 -8.60
CA ALA A 119 9.57 -1.83 -9.66
C ALA A 119 8.32 -2.56 -9.16
N THR A 120 7.16 -1.90 -9.25
CA THR A 120 5.84 -2.52 -9.02
C THR A 120 5.65 -3.76 -9.89
N ASP A 121 6.42 -3.89 -10.97
CA ASP A 121 6.38 -4.97 -11.95
C ASP A 121 7.11 -6.25 -11.53
N ASP A 122 8.11 -6.18 -10.63
CA ASP A 122 8.88 -7.37 -10.21
C ASP A 122 8.25 -8.08 -8.99
N LEU A 123 7.01 -7.71 -8.64
CA LEU A 123 6.24 -8.20 -7.49
C LEU A 123 5.63 -9.61 -7.67
N ALA A 124 6.31 -10.52 -8.39
CA ALA A 124 5.83 -11.87 -8.73
C ALA A 124 6.34 -13.03 -7.83
N GLY A 125 7.13 -12.75 -6.79
CA GLY A 125 7.70 -13.76 -5.87
C GLY A 125 6.84 -14.12 -4.65
N ASN A 126 7.31 -15.08 -3.84
CA ASN A 126 6.83 -15.29 -2.45
C ASN A 126 7.23 -14.06 -1.63
N TRP A 127 6.32 -13.11 -1.44
CA TRP A 127 6.63 -11.85 -0.76
C TRP A 127 6.59 -12.02 0.75
N PRO A 128 7.66 -11.66 1.48
CA PRO A 128 7.52 -11.43 2.90
C PRO A 128 6.62 -10.21 3.10
N THR A 129 5.99 -10.21 4.26
CA THR A 129 5.37 -9.04 4.86
C THR A 129 6.36 -7.88 4.86
N VAL A 130 6.25 -6.92 3.92
CA VAL A 130 7.29 -5.89 3.76
C VAL A 130 7.06 -4.77 4.75
N TRP A 131 7.89 -4.73 5.80
CA TRP A 131 7.96 -3.63 6.76
C TRP A 131 9.14 -2.73 6.45
N TYR A 132 8.87 -1.47 6.12
CA TYR A 132 9.87 -0.47 5.83
C TYR A 132 9.61 0.78 6.64
N GLN A 133 10.56 1.15 7.50
CA GLN A 133 10.58 2.42 8.21
C GLN A 133 11.29 3.47 7.36
N ALA A 134 10.67 4.63 7.14
CA ALA A 134 11.45 5.83 6.86
C ALA A 134 11.21 6.82 7.98
N ASP A 135 12.26 7.09 8.75
CA ASP A 135 12.32 8.34 9.47
C ASP A 135 12.48 9.42 8.41
N THR A 136 11.39 10.12 8.13
CA THR A 136 11.44 11.24 7.20
C THR A 136 11.89 12.48 7.95
N ASP A 137 12.83 13.21 7.35
CA ASP A 137 13.13 14.59 7.77
C ASP A 137 11.82 15.38 7.82
N GLY A 138 11.33 15.69 9.02
CA GLY A 138 10.02 16.33 9.18
C GLY A 138 9.21 15.95 10.42
N GLY A 139 9.68 15.01 11.25
CA GLY A 139 9.00 14.66 12.50
C GLY A 139 7.82 13.70 12.32
N LEU A 140 7.76 12.94 11.22
CA LEU A 140 6.80 11.87 11.02
C LEU A 140 7.52 10.52 11.01
N SER A 141 6.91 9.51 11.62
CA SER A 141 7.33 8.12 11.50
C SER A 141 6.40 7.40 10.53
N ARG A 142 6.97 6.64 9.59
CA ARG A 142 6.18 5.90 8.58
C ARG A 142 6.60 4.46 8.48
N THR A 143 5.65 3.56 8.28
CA THR A 143 5.89 2.18 7.90
C THR A 143 5.04 1.72 6.72
N MET A 144 5.57 0.83 5.89
CA MET A 144 4.77 0.06 4.92
C MET A 144 4.46 -1.33 5.49
N PHE A 145 3.37 -1.96 5.09
CA PHE A 145 3.13 -3.39 5.33
C PHE A 145 2.20 -3.99 4.27
N GLY A 146 2.48 -5.24 3.90
CA GLY A 146 1.57 -6.07 3.10
C GLY A 146 0.68 -6.90 4.01
N LEU A 147 -0.58 -7.10 3.61
CA LEU A 147 -1.51 -8.02 4.23
C LEU A 147 -1.94 -9.07 3.21
N ASP A 148 -1.78 -10.33 3.57
CA ASP A 148 -2.35 -11.47 2.86
C ASP A 148 -3.72 -11.82 3.42
N GLU A 149 -4.39 -12.78 2.79
CA GLU A 149 -5.63 -13.36 3.28
C GLU A 149 -5.56 -13.70 4.78
N GLY A 150 -6.55 -13.23 5.53
CA GLY A 150 -6.68 -13.50 6.96
C GLY A 150 -5.82 -12.61 7.85
N ASP A 151 -4.83 -11.92 7.30
CA ASP A 151 -4.04 -10.91 8.00
C ASP A 151 -4.88 -9.68 8.31
N TYR A 152 -4.49 -8.94 9.34
CA TYR A 152 -5.16 -7.69 9.67
C TYR A 152 -4.24 -6.63 10.24
N VAL A 153 -4.65 -5.39 10.04
CA VAL A 153 -4.20 -4.21 10.79
C VAL A 153 -5.35 -3.70 11.63
N SER A 154 -5.07 -3.36 12.88
CA SER A 154 -5.98 -2.68 13.78
C SER A 154 -5.26 -1.50 14.41
N ILE A 155 -5.88 -0.33 14.33
CA ILE A 155 -5.39 0.92 14.88
C ILE A 155 -6.55 1.51 15.69
N ASP A 156 -6.26 1.78 16.95
CA ASP A 156 -7.12 2.53 17.86
C ASP A 156 -6.26 3.69 18.37
N VAL A 157 -6.68 4.92 18.11
CA VAL A 157 -6.04 6.13 18.65
C VAL A 157 -6.87 6.52 19.86
N ASP A 158 -6.27 6.85 21.01
CA ASP A 158 -6.97 7.36 22.21
C ASP A 158 -6.00 8.13 23.14
N SER A 159 -6.14 9.45 23.21
CA SER A 159 -5.32 10.34 24.05
C SER A 159 -5.60 10.21 25.54
N GLU A 160 -6.85 9.89 25.93
CA GLU A 160 -7.24 9.86 27.34
C GLU A 160 -6.82 8.55 28.02
N SER A 161 -6.62 7.48 27.24
CA SER A 161 -6.24 6.17 27.75
C SER A 161 -5.21 5.49 26.85
N SER A 162 -3.93 5.65 27.20
CA SER A 162 -2.80 4.87 26.64
C SER A 162 -2.91 3.34 26.84
N ARG A 163 -3.98 2.86 27.47
CA ARG A 163 -4.33 1.44 27.58
C ARG A 163 -5.24 0.96 26.44
N VAL A 164 -5.83 1.88 25.68
CA VAL A 164 -6.78 1.63 24.58
C VAL A 164 -6.14 2.00 23.25
N ALA A 165 -5.36 3.08 23.20
CA ALA A 165 -4.47 3.36 22.07
C ALA A 165 -3.64 2.12 21.74
N GLN A 166 -3.82 1.55 20.56
CA GLN A 166 -3.15 0.34 20.16
C GLN A 166 -3.04 0.25 18.65
N MET A 167 -1.82 0.01 18.16
CA MET A 167 -1.61 -0.49 16.81
C MET A 167 -1.23 -1.96 16.89
N ARG A 168 -1.92 -2.79 16.11
CA ARG A 168 -1.58 -4.18 15.90
C ARG A 168 -1.57 -4.51 14.42
N VAL A 169 -0.56 -5.24 13.98
CA VAL A 169 -0.60 -5.90 12.69
C VAL A 169 -0.25 -7.37 12.88
N ARG A 170 -1.14 -8.21 12.39
CA ARG A 170 -1.06 -9.65 12.53
C ARG A 170 -0.95 -10.29 11.16
N ILE A 171 0.09 -11.08 10.97
CA ILE A 171 0.38 -11.77 9.71
C ILE A 171 0.56 -13.26 9.95
N GLY A 172 -0.08 -14.11 9.16
CA GLY A 172 -0.03 -15.56 9.32
C GLY A 172 -0.43 -16.01 10.73
N GLY A 173 -1.29 -15.24 11.40
CA GLY A 173 -1.70 -15.49 12.79
C GLY A 173 -0.69 -15.08 13.87
N VAL A 174 0.42 -14.41 13.55
CA VAL A 174 1.42 -13.89 14.50
C VAL A 174 1.32 -12.36 14.58
N ASP A 175 1.32 -11.79 15.80
CA ASP A 175 1.34 -10.34 15.99
C ASP A 175 2.78 -9.84 15.77
N TYR A 176 3.03 -9.16 14.66
CA TYR A 176 4.36 -8.64 14.30
C TYR A 176 4.64 -7.26 14.87
N TYR A 177 3.58 -6.48 15.02
CA TYR A 177 3.64 -5.19 15.68
C TYR A 177 2.51 -5.08 16.68
N ASN A 178 2.83 -4.63 17.89
CA ASN A 178 1.86 -4.42 18.96
C ASN A 178 2.38 -3.32 19.90
N ASN A 179 2.06 -2.07 19.58
CA ASN A 179 2.45 -0.91 20.36
C ASN A 179 1.20 -0.19 20.90
N ARG A 180 1.30 0.39 22.09
CA ARG A 180 0.22 1.09 22.81
C ARG A 180 0.41 2.59 22.90
N GLU A 181 1.44 3.11 22.27
CA GLU A 181 1.84 4.52 22.38
C GLU A 181 1.42 5.33 21.14
N ILE A 182 0.35 4.91 20.45
CA ILE A 182 -0.19 5.64 19.31
C ILE A 182 -1.20 6.69 19.81
N ASN A 183 -0.71 7.87 20.16
CA ASN A 183 -1.50 8.91 20.84
C ASN A 183 -1.66 10.19 20.01
N ASP A 184 -1.34 10.14 18.72
CA ASP A 184 -1.33 11.29 17.82
C ASP A 184 -2.02 10.97 16.49
N GLU A 185 -2.06 11.99 15.62
CA GLU A 185 -2.64 11.90 14.28
C GLU A 185 -2.01 10.76 13.48
N THR A 186 -2.85 9.82 13.08
CA THR A 186 -2.42 8.58 12.43
C THR A 186 -3.12 8.43 11.09
N TYR A 187 -2.35 8.06 10.07
CA TYR A 187 -2.79 8.01 8.68
C TYR A 187 -2.55 6.63 8.10
N LEU A 188 -3.61 5.91 7.77
CA LEU A 188 -3.54 4.64 7.04
C LEU A 188 -3.85 4.89 5.56
N SER A 189 -2.84 4.77 4.71
CA SER A 189 -2.95 4.92 3.26
C SER A 189 -2.96 3.55 2.57
N MET A 190 -3.85 3.37 1.62
CA MET A 190 -3.84 2.21 0.73
C MET A 190 -3.06 2.55 -0.54
N LEU A 191 -2.08 1.73 -0.91
CA LEU A 191 -1.41 1.84 -2.21
C LEU A 191 -2.20 1.07 -3.26
N TRP A 192 -2.43 -0.21 -2.99
CA TRP A 192 -3.17 -1.09 -3.87
C TRP A 192 -3.79 -2.25 -3.11
N VAL A 193 -4.83 -2.81 -3.71
CA VAL A 193 -5.43 -4.09 -3.35
C VAL A 193 -5.53 -4.92 -4.63
N ARG A 194 -5.32 -6.22 -4.53
CA ARG A 194 -5.45 -7.16 -5.64
C ARG A 194 -6.16 -8.43 -5.19
N GLN A 195 -6.84 -9.06 -6.13
CA GLN A 195 -7.57 -10.30 -5.93
C GLN A 195 -6.94 -11.43 -6.75
N TRP A 196 -6.73 -12.59 -6.13
CA TRP A 196 -6.38 -13.82 -6.81
C TRP A 196 -7.58 -14.34 -7.58
N LEU A 197 -7.44 -14.47 -8.90
CA LEU A 197 -8.43 -15.08 -9.77
C LEU A 197 -7.86 -16.41 -10.29
N PRO A 198 -8.26 -17.57 -9.72
CA PRO A 198 -7.68 -18.87 -10.06
C PRO A 198 -7.98 -19.32 -11.49
N ASP A 199 -9.04 -18.79 -12.10
CA ASP A 199 -9.51 -19.10 -13.45
C ASP A 199 -9.30 -17.92 -14.42
N TYR A 200 -8.34 -17.03 -14.15
CA TYR A 200 -8.13 -15.80 -14.94
C TYR A 200 -8.07 -16.08 -16.46
N GLU A 201 -7.33 -17.10 -16.89
CA GLU A 201 -7.22 -17.48 -18.31
C GLU A 201 -8.55 -17.93 -18.95
N ASN A 202 -9.50 -18.43 -18.15
CA ASN A 202 -10.82 -18.87 -18.63
C ASN A 202 -11.86 -17.75 -18.67
N THR A 203 -11.58 -16.58 -18.08
CA THR A 203 -12.53 -15.46 -18.03
C THR A 203 -12.74 -14.78 -19.38
N GLY A 204 -11.97 -15.14 -20.42
CA GLY A 204 -12.04 -14.50 -21.73
C GLY A 204 -11.51 -13.06 -21.74
N PHE A 205 -10.87 -12.62 -20.65
CA PHE A 205 -10.01 -11.44 -20.67
C PHE A 205 -8.80 -11.75 -21.53
N THR A 206 -8.90 -11.48 -22.83
CA THR A 206 -7.70 -11.18 -23.61
C THR A 206 -7.10 -9.93 -22.98
N PRO A 207 -5.84 -9.96 -22.50
CA PRO A 207 -5.12 -8.73 -22.23
C PRO A 207 -5.34 -7.83 -23.43
N ILE A 208 -5.75 -6.59 -23.20
CA ILE A 208 -5.64 -5.58 -24.25
C ILE A 208 -4.13 -5.53 -24.48
N ASP A 209 -3.67 -6.20 -25.54
CA ASP A 209 -2.34 -5.99 -26.07
C ASP A 209 -2.26 -4.48 -26.21
N PRO A 210 -1.38 -3.78 -25.46
CA PRO A 210 -1.26 -2.34 -25.61
C PRO A 210 -1.16 -2.11 -27.11
N GLU A 211 -2.14 -1.39 -27.68
CA GLU A 211 -2.14 -1.15 -29.11
C GLU A 211 -0.72 -0.74 -29.48
N PRO A 212 -0.10 -1.38 -30.50
CA PRO A 212 1.25 -1.03 -30.88
C PRO A 212 1.28 0.49 -30.98
N ASP A 213 2.16 1.10 -30.17
CA ASP A 213 2.26 2.54 -29.98
C ASP A 213 2.03 3.19 -31.36
N PRO A 214 0.97 4.02 -31.54
CA PRO A 214 0.59 4.48 -32.85
C PRO A 214 1.84 5.01 -33.53
N ASP A 215 2.21 4.34 -34.64
CA ASP A 215 3.42 4.59 -35.42
C ASP A 215 3.68 6.10 -35.41
N PRO A 216 4.83 6.57 -34.87
CA PRO A 216 5.01 7.96 -34.49
C PRO A 216 4.51 8.84 -35.61
N THR A 217 3.48 9.63 -35.31
CA THR A 217 2.81 10.45 -36.32
C THR A 217 3.90 11.22 -37.05
N PRO A 218 4.02 11.11 -38.39
CA PRO A 218 5.13 11.71 -39.11
C PRO A 218 5.18 13.18 -38.73
N THR A 219 6.30 13.58 -38.13
CA THR A 219 6.50 14.96 -37.68
C THR A 219 6.31 15.84 -38.92
N PRO A 220 5.42 16.84 -38.89
CA PRO A 220 5.20 17.69 -40.05
C PRO A 220 6.53 18.32 -40.43
N THR A 221 7.05 17.99 -41.62
CA THR A 221 8.27 18.60 -42.15
C THR A 221 8.03 20.09 -42.32
N VAL A 222 8.72 20.91 -41.54
CA VAL A 222 8.69 22.37 -41.69
C VAL A 222 9.52 22.73 -42.92
N GLU A 223 8.87 23.21 -43.98
CA GLU A 223 9.58 23.78 -45.14
C GLU A 223 10.17 25.14 -44.76
N CYS A 224 11.49 25.20 -44.65
CA CYS A 224 12.20 26.45 -44.35
C CYS A 224 12.41 27.31 -45.61
N PRO A 225 12.34 28.65 -45.49
CA PRO A 225 12.70 29.56 -46.56
C PRO A 225 14.15 29.34 -47.04
N VAL A 226 14.42 29.73 -48.29
CA VAL A 226 15.78 29.67 -48.86
C VAL A 226 16.77 30.42 -47.95
N GLY A 227 17.85 29.74 -47.54
CA GLY A 227 18.88 30.28 -46.64
C GLY A 227 18.68 29.94 -45.16
N PHE A 228 17.70 29.10 -44.83
CA PHE A 228 17.43 28.63 -43.48
C PHE A 228 17.32 27.09 -43.44
N GLU A 229 17.68 26.47 -42.30
CA GLU A 229 17.50 25.05 -42.00
C GLU A 229 16.65 24.85 -40.73
N ASP A 230 15.89 23.76 -40.65
CA ASP A 230 15.15 23.40 -39.44
C ASP A 230 16.12 22.87 -38.38
N ASN A 231 16.08 23.43 -37.17
CA ASN A 231 16.92 23.01 -36.05
C ASN A 231 16.46 21.70 -35.36
N GLY A 232 15.50 20.98 -35.94
CA GLY A 232 14.93 19.75 -35.40
C GLY A 232 13.78 19.96 -34.42
N PHE A 233 13.37 21.22 -34.19
CA PHE A 233 12.23 21.59 -33.35
C PHE A 233 11.13 22.31 -34.16
N GLY A 234 11.20 22.28 -35.49
CA GLY A 234 10.27 22.98 -36.37
C GLY A 234 10.52 24.49 -36.42
N ILE A 235 11.75 24.93 -36.19
CA ILE A 235 12.15 26.35 -36.22
C ILE A 235 13.27 26.53 -37.23
N CYS A 236 13.00 27.35 -38.24
CA CYS A 236 13.97 27.70 -39.27
C CYS A 236 15.02 28.67 -38.74
N VAL A 237 16.28 28.26 -38.74
CA VAL A 237 17.45 29.06 -38.38
C VAL A 237 18.30 29.37 -39.62
N PRO A 238 18.95 30.55 -39.73
CA PRO A 238 19.81 30.86 -40.87
C PRO A 238 20.97 29.84 -40.99
N ILE A 239 21.26 29.42 -42.22
CA ILE A 239 22.44 28.61 -42.55
C ILE A 239 23.71 29.47 -42.46
#